data_AF-A0A3D4Z557-F1
#
_entry.id   AF-A0A3D4Z557-F1
#
_cell.length_a   1.000
_cell.length_b   1.000
_cell.length_c   1.000
_cell.angle_alpha   90.00
_cell.angle_beta   90.00
_cell.angle_gamma   90.00
#
_symmetry.space_group_name_H-M   'P 1'
#
loop_
_entity.id
_entity.type
_entity.pdbx_description
1 polymer ?
#
loop_
_entity_poly.entity_id
_entity_poly.type
_entity_poly.pdbx_seq_one_letter_code
_entity_poly.pdbx_strand_id
1 'polypeptide(L)'
;MQQRFYLMALAQALFALIFCYIFTKGYQNRGIPEGLRYGFLIALLFIPANLIFYVVQPLPRALIIAWCIGGSVEIILAGGILAALYRPFPTQASSSS
;
A
#
# COMPACT_ATOMS: atom_id res chain seq x y z
N MET A 1 -2.98 -25.65 10.15
CA MET A 1 -2.85 -24.51 9.20
C MET A 1 -3.89 -23.40 9.43
N GLN A 2 -5.12 -23.67 9.87
CA GLN A 2 -6.20 -22.67 10.04
C GLN A 2 -5.98 -21.61 11.14
N GLN A 3 -5.21 -21.93 12.19
CA GLN A 3 -5.13 -21.08 13.39
C GLN A 3 -4.33 -19.77 13.23
N ARG A 4 -3.49 -19.65 12.19
CA ARG A 4 -2.72 -18.42 11.90
C ARG A 4 -3.36 -17.55 10.82
N PHE A 5 -4.41 -18.03 10.15
CA PHE A 5 -5.05 -17.31 9.05
C PHE A 5 -5.66 -15.99 9.52
N TYR A 6 -6.27 -15.98 10.70
CA TYR A 6 -6.80 -14.76 11.31
C TYR A 6 -5.72 -13.71 11.56
N LEU A 7 -4.51 -14.11 11.98
CA LEU A 7 -3.38 -13.20 12.17
C LEU A 7 -2.91 -12.61 10.84
N MET A 8 -2.91 -13.39 9.77
CA MET A 8 -2.61 -12.93 8.42
C MET A 8 -3.64 -11.88 7.96
N ALA A 9 -4.93 -12.16 8.13
CA ALA A 9 -6.00 -11.23 7.79
C ALA A 9 -5.91 -9.93 8.60
N LEU A 10 -5.63 -10.03 9.91
CA LEU A 10 -5.41 -8.88 10.79
C LEU A 10 -4.21 -8.03 10.31
N ALA A 11 -3.09 -8.66 9.97
CA ALA A 11 -1.91 -7.97 9.47
C ALA A 11 -2.18 -7.26 8.13
N GLN A 12 -2.91 -7.91 7.20
CA GLN A 12 -3.31 -7.27 5.95
C GLN A 12 -4.28 -6.11 6.17
N ALA A 13 -5.25 -6.26 7.08
CA ALA A 13 -6.17 -5.17 7.42
C ALA A 13 -5.41 -3.97 8.01
N LEU A 14 -4.46 -4.22 8.92
CA LEU A 14 -3.63 -3.17 9.51
C LEU A 14 -2.76 -2.49 8.44
N PHE A 15 -2.15 -3.27 7.55
CA PHE A 15 -1.39 -2.73 6.42
C PHE A 15 -2.27 -1.84 5.53
N ALA A 16 -3.46 -2.30 5.15
CA ALA A 16 -4.39 -1.52 4.33
C ALA A 16 -4.84 -0.22 5.02
N LEU A 17 -5.13 -0.26 6.32
CA LEU A 17 -5.50 0.93 7.11
C LEU A 17 -4.37 1.96 7.15
N ILE A 18 -3.15 1.52 7.45
CA ILE A 18 -1.97 2.39 7.50
C ILE A 18 -1.64 2.94 6.10
N PHE A 19 -1.70 2.09 5.08
CA PHE A 19 -1.52 2.48 3.67
C PHE A 19 -2.50 3.59 3.27
N CYS A 20 -3.79 3.42 3.60
CA CYS A 20 -4.80 4.44 3.37
C CYS A 20 -4.51 5.73 4.14
N TYR A 21 -4.13 5.64 5.42
CA TYR A 21 -3.83 6.80 6.24
C TYR A 21 -2.62 7.59 5.75
N ILE A 22 -1.56 6.92 5.29
CA ILE A 22 -0.40 7.60 4.71
C ILE A 22 -0.79 8.27 3.39
N PHE A 23 -1.64 7.63 2.58
CA PHE A 23 -2.13 8.21 1.34
C PHE A 23 -2.89 9.52 1.59
N THR A 24 -3.78 9.58 2.59
CA THR A 24 -4.54 10.82 2.88
C THR A 24 -3.66 11.99 3.33
N LYS A 25 -2.53 11.72 4.00
CA LYS A 25 -1.56 12.75 4.41
C LYS A 25 -0.81 13.38 3.23
N GLY A 26 -0.59 12.61 2.16
CA GLY A 26 0.18 13.03 0.99
C GLY A 26 -0.65 13.44 -0.22
N TYR A 27 -1.97 13.29 -0.16
CA TYR A 27 -2.87 13.49 -1.30
C TYR A 27 -3.06 14.98 -1.64
N GLN A 28 -2.69 15.38 -2.85
CA GLN A 28 -2.77 16.77 -3.35
C GLN A 28 -3.88 16.97 -4.39
N ASN A 29 -4.93 16.15 -4.39
CA ASN A 29 -6.05 16.22 -5.34
C ASN A 29 -5.65 16.07 -6.82
N ARG A 30 -4.54 15.37 -7.13
CA ARG A 30 -4.12 15.14 -8.53
C ARG A 30 -4.69 13.85 -9.14
N GLY A 31 -5.58 13.16 -8.42
CA GLY A 31 -6.32 11.99 -8.89
C GLY A 31 -5.47 10.72 -9.03
N ILE A 32 -5.85 9.85 -9.96
CA ILE A 32 -5.26 8.52 -10.21
C ILE A 32 -3.73 8.49 -10.33
N PRO A 33 -3.06 9.41 -11.07
CA PRO A 33 -1.59 9.36 -11.21
C PRO A 33 -0.85 9.57 -9.88
N GLU A 34 -1.47 10.25 -8.92
CA GLU A 34 -0.91 10.42 -7.57
C GLU A 34 -0.94 9.11 -6.78
N GLY A 35 -2.02 8.34 -6.92
CA GLY A 35 -2.16 6.97 -6.38
C GLY A 35 -1.13 6.01 -6.90
N LEU A 36 -0.92 6.00 -8.23
CA LEU A 36 0.10 5.15 -8.86
C LEU A 36 1.52 5.53 -8.41
N ARG A 37 1.83 6.83 -8.31
CA ARG A 37 3.14 7.29 -7.82
C ARG A 37 3.37 6.90 -6.37
N TYR A 38 2.35 7.06 -5.53
CA TYR A 38 2.41 6.64 -4.12
C TYR A 38 2.63 5.13 -4.01
N GLY A 39 1.83 4.33 -4.72
CA GLY A 39 1.97 2.87 -4.74
C GLY A 39 3.35 2.43 -5.24
N PHE A 40 3.90 3.09 -6.26
CA PHE A 40 5.25 2.82 -6.74
C PHE A 40 6.34 3.11 -5.70
N LEU A 41 6.23 4.21 -4.95
CA LEU A 41 7.17 4.55 -3.88
C LEU A 41 7.13 3.51 -2.74
N ILE A 42 5.94 3.08 -2.34
CA ILE A 42 5.78 2.03 -1.32
C ILE A 42 6.30 0.68 -1.84
N ALA A 43 6.03 0.34 -3.10
CA ALA A 43 6.56 -0.87 -3.73
C ALA A 43 8.10 -0.86 -3.75
N LEU A 44 8.72 0.28 -4.03
CA LEU A 44 10.17 0.43 -3.99
C LEU A 44 10.74 0.25 -2.56
N LEU A 45 10.02 0.72 -1.54
CA LEU A 45 10.37 0.50 -0.13
C LEU A 45 10.19 -0.97 0.29
N PHE A 46 9.25 -1.69 -0.34
CA PHE A 46 8.96 -3.09 -0.03
C PHE A 46 10.06 -4.05 -0.48
N ILE A 47 10.73 -3.76 -1.60
CA ILE A 47 11.81 -4.59 -2.16
C ILE A 47 12.99 -4.80 -1.18
N PRO A 48 13.62 -3.76 -0.59
CA PRO A 48 14.73 -3.95 0.34
C PRO A 48 14.29 -4.66 1.63
N ALA A 49 13.04 -4.47 2.08
CA ALA A 49 12.51 -5.22 3.23
C ALA A 49 12.50 -6.73 2.97
N ASN A 50 12.05 -7.17 1.78
CA ASN A 50 12.09 -8.57 1.38
C ASN A 50 13.52 -9.11 1.22
N LEU A 51 14.45 -8.27 0.77
CA LEU A 51 15.86 -8.66 0.66
C LEU A 51 16.50 -8.88 2.05
N ILE A 52 16.16 -8.06 3.04
CA ILE A 52 16.58 -8.28 4.43
C ILE A 52 16.05 -9.63 4.94
N PHE A 53 14.79 -9.97 4.65
CA PHE A 53 14.22 -11.28 5.00
C PHE A 53 14.97 -12.43 4.35
N TYR A 54 15.40 -12.29 3.10
CA TYR A 54 16.23 -13.28 2.41
C TYR A 54 17.62 -13.49 3.06
N VAL A 55 18.20 -12.42 3.62
CA VAL A 55 19.50 -12.50 4.30
C VAL A 55 19.37 -13.13 5.67
N VAL A 56 18.33 -12.76 6.43
CA VAL A 56 18.12 -13.25 7.80
C VAL A 56 17.56 -14.67 7.81
N GLN A 57 16.77 -15.03 6.81
CA GLN A 57 16.12 -16.33 6.70
C GLN A 57 16.52 -16.99 5.38
N PRO A 58 17.01 -18.25 5.39
CA PRO A 58 17.39 -18.96 4.18
C PRO A 58 16.14 -19.37 3.37
N LEU A 59 15.57 -18.39 2.68
CA LEU A 59 14.37 -18.53 1.85
C LEU A 59 14.76 -18.86 0.40
N PRO A 60 13.94 -19.63 -0.33
CA PRO A 60 14.19 -19.87 -1.76
C PRO A 60 14.18 -18.55 -2.55
N ARG A 61 15.21 -18.35 -3.40
CA ARG A 61 15.32 -17.14 -4.24
C ARG A 61 14.07 -16.87 -5.08
N ALA A 62 13.47 -17.92 -5.64
CA ALA A 62 12.25 -17.81 -6.44
C ALA A 62 11.06 -17.23 -5.65
N LEU A 63 10.96 -17.54 -4.35
CA LEU A 63 9.90 -17.05 -3.49
C LEU A 63 10.02 -15.55 -3.24
N ILE A 64 11.24 -15.07 -2.97
CA ILE A 64 11.52 -13.64 -2.75
C ILE A 64 11.24 -12.83 -4.01
N ILE A 65 11.63 -13.35 -5.18
CA ILE A 65 11.34 -12.71 -6.46
C ILE A 65 9.83 -12.61 -6.68
N ALA A 66 9.08 -13.68 -6.40
CA ALA A 66 7.62 -13.68 -6.50
C ALA A 66 6.97 -12.68 -5.53
N TRP A 67 7.46 -12.57 -4.29
CA TRP A 67 6.97 -11.59 -3.31
C TRP A 67 7.29 -10.16 -3.70
N CYS A 68 8.49 -9.89 -4.21
CA CYS A 68 8.83 -8.56 -4.71
C CYS A 68 7.93 -8.18 -5.89
N ILE A 69 7.83 -9.01 -6.92
CA ILE A 69 7.05 -8.68 -8.12
C ILE A 69 5.56 -8.61 -7.80
N GLY A 70 5.02 -9.65 -7.16
CA GLY A 70 3.61 -9.74 -6.82
C GLY A 70 3.19 -8.65 -5.84
N GLY A 71 3.98 -8.43 -4.78
CA GLY A 71 3.72 -7.37 -3.79
C GLY A 71 3.84 -5.97 -4.40
N SER A 72 4.84 -5.72 -5.26
CA SER A 72 4.95 -4.43 -5.96
C SER A 72 3.72 -4.16 -6.84
N VAL A 73 3.28 -5.14 -7.63
CA VAL A 73 2.09 -4.99 -8.48
C VAL A 73 0.84 -4.75 -7.63
N GLU A 74 0.65 -5.52 -6.57
CA GLU A 74 -0.48 -5.36 -5.64
C GLU A 74 -0.52 -3.95 -5.03
N ILE A 75 0.60 -3.47 -4.49
CA ILE A 75 0.70 -2.16 -3.84
C ILE A 75 0.46 -1.02 -4.84
N ILE A 76 0.98 -1.12 -6.07
CA ILE A 76 0.77 -0.11 -7.12
C ILE A 76 -0.70 -0.04 -7.50
N LEU A 77 -1.34 -1.20 -7.73
CA LEU A 77 -2.76 -1.27 -8.05
C LEU A 77 -3.63 -0.76 -6.89
N ALA A 78 -3.31 -1.14 -5.65
CA ALA A 78 -4.00 -0.66 -4.46
C ALA A 78 -3.94 0.86 -4.33
N GLY A 79 -2.77 1.47 -4.61
CA GLY A 79 -2.61 2.93 -4.64
C GLY A 79 -3.48 3.61 -5.70
N GLY A 80 -3.53 3.04 -6.90
CA GLY A 80 -4.40 3.53 -7.99
C GLY A 80 -5.89 3.43 -7.65
N ILE A 81 -6.33 2.29 -7.12
CA ILE A 81 -7.72 2.06 -6.66
C ILE A 81 -8.08 3.05 -5.56
N LEU A 82 -7.19 3.26 -4.59
CA LEU A 82 -7.40 4.18 -3.50
C LEU A 82 -7.55 5.62 -3.99
N ALA A 83 -6.71 6.07 -4.92
CA ALA A 83 -6.85 7.40 -5.52
C ALA A 83 -8.13 7.58 -6.34
N ALA A 84 -8.63 6.52 -6.96
CA ALA A 84 -9.91 6.56 -7.67
C ALA A 84 -11.11 6.60 -6.71
N LEU A 85 -11.03 5.90 -5.58
CA LEU A 85 -12.10 5.83 -4.59
C LEU A 85 -12.12 7.05 -3.65
N TYR A 86 -10.94 7.60 -3.36
CA TYR A 86 -10.78 8.70 -2.41
C TYR A 86 -11.34 10.00 -2.98
N ARG A 87 -12.55 10.35 -2.54
CA ARG A 87 -13.18 11.66 -2.76
C ARG A 87 -12.98 12.51 -1.50
N PRO A 88 -12.27 13.64 -1.58
CA PRO A 88 -12.21 14.58 -0.47
C PRO A 88 -13.63 15.05 -0.16
N PHE A 89 -14.03 15.04 1.10
CA PHE A 89 -15.25 15.75 1.50
C PHE A 89 -15.10 17.21 1.08
N PRO A 90 -16.08 17.80 0.38
CA PRO A 90 -16.09 19.23 0.14
C PRO A 90 -16.14 19.88 1.53
N THR A 91 -15.06 20.52 1.94
CA THR A 91 -15.11 21.48 3.03
C THR A 91 -16.13 22.52 2.58
N GLN A 92 -17.34 22.49 3.16
CA GLN A 92 -18.35 23.51 2.88
C GLN A 92 -17.72 24.84 3.23
N ALA A 93 -17.40 25.61 2.19
CA ALA A 93 -16.95 26.97 2.34
C ALA A 93 -18.03 27.69 3.14
N SER A 94 -17.68 28.15 4.34
CA SER A 94 -18.50 29.07 5.11
C SER A 94 -18.69 30.33 4.27
N SER A 95 -19.78 30.38 3.52
CA SER A 95 -20.34 31.58 2.94
C SER A 95 -20.85 32.45 4.10
N SER A 96 -19.96 33.17 4.76
CA SER A 96 -20.34 34.36 5.52
C SER A 96 -20.28 35.55 4.56
N SER A 97 -21.45 35.82 3.99
CA SER A 97 -21.84 37.04 3.28
C SER A 97 -21.66 38.28 4.14
#